data_AF-A0A182JRE4-F1
#
_entry.id   AF-A0A182JRE4-F1
#
_cell.length_a   1.000
_cell.length_b   1.000
_cell.length_c   1.000
_cell.angle_alpha   90.00
_cell.angle_beta   90.00
_cell.angle_gamma   90.00
#
_symmetry.space_group_name_H-M   'P 1'
#
loop_
_entity.id
_entity.type
_entity.pdbx_description
1 polymer ?
#
loop_
_entity_poly.entity_id
_entity_poly.type
_entity_poly.pdbx_seq_one_letter_code
_entity_poly.pdbx_strand_id
1 'polypeptide(L)'
;MSFKKHLITSTLIRVFLIYYGEVQDSLSDVQYTDVDYRVVTDGANHVLALGSPFKRHTYRYTPFLAYLVLPNLLVHPSFGKFIFSLFDILIGVLIKWILLNCYRSNKISIETKLLKLETLNNRNKYLIKRRNEILNSNNEALPPKYIRMAELSAYCWLYNPLTMIIATRGNGDCVSCSLVLLSIYFQLKNEQTNVQYFIAGLFLGLSIHFRLYPIGFCLAFYLATQNRSLEKWNDIVRSILKPNTKQISLVLGTVVALGSTTALFYWLYGYQFLYESMLYHLVRKDTRHNFSLYFYLQYLSSTFDVTILEKN
;
A
#
# COMPACT_ATOMS: atom_id res chain seq x y z
N MET A 1 17.75 20.55 -8.65
CA MET A 1 18.23 19.25 -9.18
C MET A 1 17.08 18.58 -9.93
N SER A 2 17.37 17.70 -10.91
CA SER A 2 16.31 16.90 -11.57
C SER A 2 15.78 15.83 -10.61
N PHE A 3 14.51 15.44 -10.74
CA PHE A 3 13.90 14.33 -9.98
C PHE A 3 14.76 13.05 -10.02
N LYS A 4 15.39 12.73 -11.16
CA LYS A 4 16.32 11.59 -11.28
C LYS A 4 17.51 11.70 -10.32
N LYS A 5 18.07 12.90 -10.14
CA LYS A 5 19.17 13.14 -9.20
C LYS A 5 18.71 12.93 -7.76
N HIS A 6 17.51 13.40 -7.41
CA HIS A 6 16.93 13.16 -6.08
C HIS A 6 16.73 11.66 -5.80
N LEU A 7 16.26 10.88 -6.78
CA LEU A 7 16.16 9.42 -6.63
C LEU A 7 17.54 8.79 -6.35
N ILE A 8 18.57 9.15 -7.12
CA ILE A 8 19.94 8.65 -6.91
C ILE A 8 20.44 9.00 -5.50
N THR A 9 20.30 10.27 -5.09
CA THR A 9 20.69 10.71 -3.74
C THR A 9 19.93 9.94 -2.66
N SER A 10 18.63 9.73 -2.84
CA SER A 10 17.78 8.99 -1.91
C SER A 10 18.17 7.51 -1.80
N THR A 11 18.54 6.88 -2.91
CA THR A 11 19.11 5.53 -2.93
C THR A 11 20.44 5.47 -2.18
N LEU A 12 21.36 6.39 -2.44
CA LEU A 12 22.67 6.44 -1.78
C LEU A 12 22.53 6.59 -0.25
N ILE A 13 21.59 7.43 0.20
CA ILE A 13 21.29 7.58 1.63
C ILE A 13 20.80 6.25 2.23
N ARG A 14 19.90 5.52 1.56
CA ARG A 14 19.42 4.21 2.06
C ARG A 14 20.52 3.16 2.08
N VAL A 15 21.37 3.10 1.05
CA VAL A 15 22.54 2.20 1.03
C VAL A 15 23.48 2.51 2.19
N PHE A 16 23.76 3.80 2.43
CA PHE A 16 24.56 4.23 3.58
C PHE A 16 23.92 3.83 4.92
N LEU A 17 22.61 4.02 5.09
CA LEU A 17 21.90 3.64 6.31
C LEU A 17 21.88 2.13 6.55
N ILE A 18 21.76 1.31 5.49
CA ILE A 18 21.86 -0.15 5.59
C ILE A 18 23.25 -0.55 6.08
N TYR A 19 24.30 0.02 5.48
CA TYR A 19 25.68 -0.24 5.90
C TYR A 19 25.94 0.22 7.34
N TYR A 20 25.48 1.43 7.69
CA TYR A 20 25.53 1.93 9.06
C TYR A 20 24.82 0.99 10.04
N GLY A 21 23.66 0.44 9.66
CA GLY A 21 22.93 -0.52 10.46
C GLY A 21 23.72 -1.80 10.75
N GLU A 22 24.49 -2.31 9.78
CA GLU A 22 25.37 -3.46 9.99
C GLU A 22 26.52 -3.15 10.97
N VAL A 23 27.13 -1.99 10.82
CA VAL A 23 28.16 -1.52 11.75
C VAL A 23 27.58 -1.36 13.16
N GLN A 24 26.42 -0.72 13.30
CA GLN A 24 25.76 -0.56 14.60
C GLN A 24 25.41 -1.91 15.24
N ASP A 25 24.83 -2.83 14.48
CA ASP A 25 24.43 -4.15 14.98
C ASP A 25 25.63 -4.98 15.49
N SER A 26 26.83 -4.73 14.95
CA SER A 26 28.07 -5.41 15.37
C SER A 26 28.77 -4.76 16.58
N LEU A 27 28.51 -3.48 16.84
CA LEU A 27 29.19 -2.69 17.88
C LEU A 27 28.31 -2.38 19.10
N SER A 28 27.00 -2.38 18.94
CA SER A 28 26.04 -1.96 19.97
C SER A 28 25.09 -3.08 20.37
N ASP A 29 24.80 -3.18 21.67
CA ASP A 29 23.73 -4.03 22.19
C ASP A 29 22.35 -3.59 21.68
N VAL A 30 22.19 -2.30 21.38
CA VAL A 30 20.96 -1.75 20.80
C VAL A 30 21.00 -1.91 19.29
N GLN A 31 20.31 -2.95 18.83
CA GLN A 31 20.25 -3.33 17.43
C GLN A 31 19.49 -2.29 16.60
N TYR A 32 20.11 -1.91 15.48
CA TYR A 32 19.48 -1.18 14.40
C TYR A 32 18.49 -2.09 13.65
N THR A 33 18.89 -3.29 13.25
CA THR A 33 18.00 -4.19 12.50
C THR A 33 16.76 -4.55 13.31
N ASP A 34 15.60 -4.52 12.66
CA ASP A 34 14.34 -4.91 13.27
C ASP A 34 14.36 -6.41 13.64
N VAL A 35 13.80 -6.75 14.80
CA VAL A 35 13.68 -8.13 15.25
C VAL A 35 12.85 -8.95 14.26
N ASP A 36 11.82 -8.33 13.70
CA ASP A 36 10.94 -8.94 12.71
C ASP A 36 11.71 -9.36 11.44
N TYR A 37 12.72 -8.60 11.03
CA TYR A 37 13.56 -8.94 9.88
C TYR A 37 14.28 -10.27 10.08
N ARG A 38 14.77 -10.53 11.30
CA ARG A 38 15.42 -11.80 11.67
C ARG A 38 14.40 -12.93 11.70
N VAL A 39 13.22 -12.73 12.30
CA VAL A 39 12.13 -13.72 12.33
C VAL A 39 11.71 -14.13 10.92
N VAL A 40 11.58 -13.15 10.01
CA VAL A 40 11.23 -13.43 8.61
C VAL A 40 12.35 -14.20 7.90
N THR A 41 13.61 -13.81 8.13
CA THR A 41 14.78 -14.50 7.53
C THR A 41 14.90 -15.95 8.02
N ASP A 42 14.65 -16.20 9.31
CA ASP A 42 14.58 -17.56 9.86
C ASP A 42 13.44 -18.37 9.24
N GLY A 43 12.27 -17.74 9.01
CA GLY A 43 11.16 -18.35 8.27
C GLY A 43 11.54 -18.70 6.83
N ALA A 44 12.30 -17.82 6.16
CA ALA A 44 12.83 -18.07 4.82
C ALA A 44 13.82 -19.25 4.80
N ASN A 45 14.58 -19.47 5.88
CA ASN A 45 15.48 -20.60 6.00
C ASN A 45 14.72 -21.94 6.02
N HIS A 46 13.58 -21.98 6.71
CA HIS A 46 12.71 -23.16 6.65
C HIS A 46 12.11 -23.37 5.26
N VAL A 47 11.75 -22.31 4.55
CA VAL A 47 11.27 -22.39 3.16
C VAL A 47 12.36 -22.94 2.24
N LEU A 48 13.60 -22.48 2.38
CA LEU A 48 14.74 -22.97 1.60
C LEU A 48 15.01 -24.46 1.86
N ALA A 49 14.80 -24.92 3.10
CA ALA A 49 14.87 -26.33 3.49
C ALA A 49 13.61 -27.15 3.10
N LEU A 50 12.78 -26.66 2.17
CA LEU A 50 11.53 -27.28 1.72
C LEU A 50 10.52 -27.52 2.86
N GLY A 51 10.61 -26.73 3.92
CA GLY A 51 9.72 -26.74 5.07
C GLY A 51 8.76 -25.56 5.09
N SER A 52 8.00 -25.48 6.18
CA SER A 52 7.06 -24.38 6.43
C SER A 52 7.73 -23.22 7.14
N PRO A 53 7.52 -21.95 6.71
CA PRO A 53 8.06 -20.78 7.43
C PRO A 53 7.52 -20.69 8.86
N PHE A 54 6.34 -21.26 9.11
CA PHE A 54 5.71 -21.30 10.43
C PHE A 54 6.37 -22.28 11.41
N LYS A 55 7.38 -23.05 10.99
CA LYS A 55 8.25 -23.79 11.91
C LYS A 55 9.08 -22.84 12.79
N ARG A 56 9.35 -21.63 12.30
CA ARG A 56 9.93 -20.57 13.12
C ARG A 56 8.88 -20.08 14.11
N HIS A 57 9.15 -20.28 15.40
CA HIS A 57 8.35 -19.70 16.48
C HIS A 57 8.19 -18.18 16.25
N THR A 58 7.03 -17.62 16.59
CA THR A 58 6.66 -16.20 16.34
C THR A 58 6.65 -15.72 14.89
N TYR A 59 6.76 -16.59 13.89
CA TYR A 59 6.50 -16.19 12.50
C TYR A 59 5.00 -15.95 12.32
N ARG A 60 4.61 -14.70 12.02
CA ARG A 60 3.21 -14.23 11.93
C ARG A 60 2.93 -13.46 10.64
N TYR A 61 3.79 -13.60 9.63
CA TYR A 61 3.66 -12.90 8.35
C TYR A 61 3.08 -13.82 7.28
N THR A 62 2.69 -13.25 6.13
CA THR A 62 2.40 -14.07 4.95
C THR A 62 3.66 -14.84 4.52
N PRO A 63 3.56 -16.11 4.10
CA PRO A 63 4.69 -16.84 3.53
C PRO A 63 5.33 -16.11 2.36
N PHE A 64 4.56 -15.30 1.61
CA PHE A 64 5.06 -14.45 0.54
C PHE A 64 6.26 -13.59 0.97
N LEU A 65 6.25 -13.09 2.21
CA LEU A 65 7.35 -12.28 2.76
C LEU A 65 8.61 -13.14 3.02
N ALA A 66 8.46 -14.39 3.46
CA ALA A 66 9.60 -15.31 3.57
C ALA A 66 10.22 -15.62 2.19
N TYR A 67 9.39 -15.85 1.16
CA TYR A 67 9.89 -16.04 -0.20
C TYR A 67 10.61 -14.79 -0.74
N LEU A 68 10.08 -13.59 -0.46
CA LEU A 68 10.65 -12.33 -0.91
C LEU A 68 12.08 -12.12 -0.36
N VAL A 69 12.36 -12.58 0.86
CA VAL A 69 13.67 -12.43 1.50
C VAL A 69 14.58 -13.65 1.39
N LEU A 70 14.24 -14.67 0.58
CA LEU A 70 15.12 -15.81 0.31
C LEU A 70 16.56 -15.40 -0.10
N PRO A 71 16.78 -14.33 -0.88
CA PRO A 71 18.13 -13.86 -1.19
C PRO A 71 18.98 -13.47 0.05
N ASN A 72 18.37 -13.28 1.22
CA ASN A 72 19.11 -13.05 2.47
C ASN A 72 20.08 -14.20 2.78
N LEU A 73 19.66 -15.42 2.45
CA LEU A 73 20.40 -16.65 2.74
C LEU A 73 21.37 -17.00 1.60
N LEU A 74 21.05 -16.60 0.38
CA LEU A 74 21.78 -16.98 -0.83
C LEU A 74 22.84 -15.97 -1.25
N VAL A 75 22.61 -14.68 -0.96
CA VAL A 75 23.45 -13.58 -1.45
C VAL A 75 24.06 -12.80 -0.28
N HIS A 76 23.25 -12.22 0.59
CA HIS A 76 23.72 -11.43 1.73
C HIS A 76 22.63 -11.25 2.79
N PRO A 77 22.90 -11.35 4.11
CA PRO A 77 21.87 -11.25 5.15
C PRO A 77 21.00 -9.97 5.09
N SER A 78 21.56 -8.86 4.62
CA SER A 78 20.85 -7.58 4.45
C SER A 78 20.14 -7.41 3.11
N PHE A 79 20.10 -8.40 2.22
CA PHE A 79 19.53 -8.25 0.87
C PHE A 79 18.08 -7.75 0.89
N GLY A 80 17.25 -8.24 1.81
CA GLY A 80 15.87 -7.85 1.99
C GLY A 80 15.72 -6.37 2.35
N LYS A 81 16.67 -5.77 3.08
CA LYS A 81 16.68 -4.33 3.37
C LYS A 81 16.83 -3.50 2.08
N PHE A 82 17.57 -3.99 1.09
CA PHE A 82 17.67 -3.34 -0.23
C PHE A 82 16.37 -3.48 -1.02
N ILE A 83 15.71 -4.65 -0.97
CA ILE A 83 14.37 -4.84 -1.58
C ILE A 83 13.36 -3.88 -0.95
N PHE A 84 13.30 -3.80 0.38
CA PHE A 84 12.38 -2.91 1.08
C PHE A 84 12.68 -1.44 0.79
N SER A 85 13.96 -1.07 0.76
CA SER A 85 14.39 0.28 0.35
C SER A 85 13.98 0.62 -1.10
N LEU A 86 14.00 -0.36 -2.01
CA LEU A 86 13.53 -0.18 -3.38
C LEU A 86 12.02 0.11 -3.42
N PHE A 87 11.22 -0.65 -2.66
CA PHE A 87 9.78 -0.40 -2.54
C PHE A 87 9.46 0.94 -1.88
N ASP A 88 10.25 1.36 -0.88
CA ASP A 88 10.09 2.67 -0.25
C ASP A 88 10.38 3.84 -1.23
N ILE A 89 11.40 3.70 -2.09
CA ILE A 89 11.64 4.68 -3.16
C ILE A 89 10.52 4.64 -4.20
N LEU A 90 10.02 3.45 -4.55
CA LEU A 90 8.90 3.28 -5.46
C LEU A 90 7.66 4.03 -4.97
N ILE A 91 7.38 4.04 -3.66
CA ILE A 91 6.30 4.84 -3.08
C ILE A 91 6.44 6.32 -3.45
N GLY A 92 7.63 6.91 -3.32
CA GLY A 92 7.89 8.29 -3.73
C GLY A 92 7.61 8.55 -5.21
N VAL A 93 7.96 7.59 -6.08
CA VAL A 93 7.65 7.66 -7.53
C VAL A 93 6.14 7.57 -7.78
N LEU A 94 5.46 6.65 -7.11
CA LEU A 94 4.01 6.47 -7.23
C LEU A 94 3.25 7.72 -6.76
N ILE A 95 3.66 8.34 -5.65
CA ILE A 95 3.07 9.61 -5.17
C ILE A 95 3.13 10.68 -6.27
N LYS A 96 4.30 10.87 -6.89
CA LYS A 96 4.46 11.83 -8.00
C LYS A 96 3.51 11.49 -9.15
N TRP A 97 3.45 10.23 -9.57
CA TRP A 97 2.62 9.82 -10.70
C TRP A 97 1.11 9.93 -10.42
N ILE A 98 0.67 9.57 -9.23
CA ILE A 98 -0.72 9.72 -8.80
C ILE A 98 -1.12 11.20 -8.84
N LEU A 99 -0.32 12.10 -8.27
CA LEU A 99 -0.62 13.54 -8.27
C LEU A 99 -0.67 14.12 -9.69
N LEU A 100 0.26 13.73 -10.56
CA LEU A 100 0.23 14.16 -11.96
C LEU A 100 -1.04 13.68 -12.69
N ASN A 101 -1.48 12.44 -12.44
CA ASN A 101 -2.74 11.92 -12.98
C ASN A 101 -3.94 12.69 -12.43
N CYS A 102 -3.98 12.98 -11.12
CA CYS A 102 -5.03 13.79 -10.51
C CYS A 102 -5.12 15.19 -11.13
N TYR A 103 -3.98 15.87 -11.33
CA TYR A 103 -3.98 17.19 -11.95
C TYR A 103 -4.47 17.16 -13.41
N ARG A 104 -4.10 16.13 -14.18
CA ARG A 104 -4.61 15.94 -15.55
C ARG A 104 -6.10 15.71 -15.55
N SER A 105 -6.58 14.78 -14.73
CA SER A 105 -8.01 14.46 -14.60
C SER A 105 -8.83 15.70 -14.21
N ASN A 106 -8.32 16.51 -13.28
CA ASN A 106 -8.99 17.75 -12.88
C ASN A 106 -9.01 18.80 -14.01
N LYS A 107 -7.92 18.98 -14.77
CA LYS A 107 -7.89 19.88 -15.94
C LYS A 107 -8.98 19.47 -16.95
N ILE A 108 -9.03 18.19 -17.30
CA ILE A 108 -10.02 17.64 -18.24
C ILE A 108 -11.45 17.82 -17.71
N SER A 109 -11.68 17.58 -16.42
CA SER A 109 -13.00 17.77 -15.81
C SER A 109 -13.47 19.23 -15.83
N ILE A 110 -12.56 20.19 -15.67
CA ILE A 110 -12.90 21.61 -15.74
C ILE A 110 -13.18 22.01 -17.19
N GLU A 111 -12.33 21.62 -18.13
CA GLU A 111 -12.49 21.94 -19.56
C GLU A 111 -13.80 21.37 -20.11
N THR A 112 -14.19 20.15 -19.72
CA THR A 112 -15.47 19.54 -20.11
C THR A 112 -16.68 20.26 -19.51
N LYS A 113 -16.62 20.74 -18.27
CA LYS A 113 -17.69 21.56 -17.65
C LYS A 113 -17.83 22.92 -18.34
N LEU A 114 -16.71 23.59 -18.62
CA LEU A 114 -16.70 24.86 -19.35
C LEU A 114 -17.27 24.68 -20.76
N LEU A 115 -16.88 23.62 -21.47
CA LEU A 115 -17.45 23.27 -22.77
C LEU A 115 -18.97 23.07 -22.68
N LYS A 116 -19.47 22.38 -21.65
CA LYS A 116 -20.91 22.19 -21.44
C LYS A 116 -21.64 23.51 -21.20
N LEU A 117 -21.07 24.43 -20.43
CA LEU A 117 -21.63 25.77 -20.23
C LEU A 117 -21.64 26.59 -21.55
N GLU A 118 -20.58 26.50 -22.35
CA GLU A 118 -20.52 27.14 -23.66
C GLU A 118 -21.52 26.54 -24.66
N THR A 119 -21.76 25.22 -24.63
CA THR A 119 -22.76 24.56 -25.49
C THR A 119 -24.18 25.06 -25.22
N LEU A 120 -24.49 25.37 -23.97
CA LEU A 120 -25.80 25.93 -23.58
C LEU A 120 -25.99 27.37 -24.09
N ASN A 121 -24.91 28.07 -24.42
CA ASN A 121 -24.92 29.49 -24.82
C ASN A 121 -24.79 29.71 -26.35
N ASN A 122 -25.00 28.66 -27.16
CA ASN A 122 -25.07 28.67 -28.63
C ASN A 122 -23.83 29.16 -29.41
N ARG A 123 -22.89 28.24 -29.77
CA ARG A 123 -21.94 28.37 -30.92
C ARG A 123 -21.44 27.02 -31.48
N ASN A 124 -22.17 26.42 -32.43
CA ASN A 124 -21.93 25.03 -32.90
C ASN A 124 -20.58 24.74 -33.60
N LYS A 125 -19.89 25.72 -34.22
CA LYS A 125 -18.63 25.47 -34.96
C LYS A 125 -17.36 25.54 -34.07
N TYR A 126 -17.35 26.42 -33.08
CA TYR A 126 -16.22 26.57 -32.14
C TYR A 126 -16.14 25.38 -31.16
N LEU A 127 -17.30 24.81 -30.80
CA LEU A 127 -17.41 23.70 -29.87
C LEU A 127 -16.78 22.40 -30.39
N ILE A 128 -16.91 22.12 -31.70
CA ILE A 128 -16.29 20.93 -32.32
C ILE A 128 -14.77 21.05 -32.30
N LYS A 129 -14.23 22.23 -32.64
CA LYS A 129 -12.79 22.50 -32.58
C LYS A 129 -12.27 22.35 -31.14
N ARG A 130 -12.96 22.96 -30.17
CA ARG A 130 -12.55 22.93 -28.76
C ARG A 130 -12.69 21.54 -28.12
N ARG A 131 -13.69 20.76 -28.53
CA ARG A 131 -13.81 19.34 -28.15
C ARG A 131 -12.61 18.52 -28.64
N ASN A 132 -12.17 18.74 -29.88
CA ASN A 132 -10.98 18.08 -30.43
C ASN A 132 -9.69 18.55 -29.73
N GLU A 133 -9.60 19.83 -29.34
CA GLU A 133 -8.50 20.36 -28.52
C GLU A 133 -8.44 19.70 -27.14
N ILE A 134 -9.58 19.47 -26.46
CA ILE A 134 -9.64 18.75 -25.17
C ILE A 134 -9.22 17.28 -25.32
N LEU A 135 -9.62 16.62 -26.40
CA LEU A 135 -9.18 15.25 -26.69
C LEU A 135 -7.66 15.18 -26.91
N ASN A 136 -7.09 16.22 -27.54
CA ASN A 136 -5.65 16.36 -27.73
C ASN A 136 -4.91 16.85 -26.46
N SER A 137 -5.60 17.52 -25.52
CA SER A 137 -5.01 18.06 -24.28
C SER A 137 -4.56 16.96 -23.30
N ASN A 138 -5.03 15.72 -23.49
CA ASN A 138 -4.51 14.54 -22.80
C ASN A 138 -3.00 14.34 -23.01
N ASN A 139 -2.46 14.78 -24.15
CA ASN A 139 -1.04 14.69 -24.50
C ASN A 139 -0.25 15.97 -24.23
N GLU A 140 -0.91 17.05 -23.80
CA GLU A 140 -0.22 18.29 -23.46
C GLU A 140 0.52 18.19 -22.12
N ALA A 141 1.69 18.83 -22.07
CA ALA A 141 2.45 18.96 -20.84
C ALA A 141 1.66 19.77 -19.80
N LEU A 142 1.58 19.25 -18.58
CA LEU A 142 1.04 20.00 -17.43
C LEU A 142 1.88 21.26 -17.19
N PRO A 143 1.26 22.37 -16.72
CA PRO A 143 1.98 23.54 -16.26
C PRO A 143 3.08 23.18 -15.24
N PRO A 144 4.25 23.86 -15.27
CA PRO A 144 5.40 23.51 -14.43
C PRO A 144 5.10 23.59 -12.93
N LYS A 145 4.13 24.42 -12.52
CA LYS A 145 3.66 24.52 -11.13
C LYS A 145 3.18 23.17 -10.58
N TYR A 146 2.33 22.45 -11.33
CA TYR A 146 1.78 21.17 -10.89
C TYR A 146 2.86 20.07 -10.83
N ILE A 147 3.80 20.10 -11.78
CA ILE A 147 4.95 19.19 -11.78
C ILE A 147 5.80 19.40 -10.53
N ARG A 148 6.11 20.66 -10.19
CA ARG A 148 6.86 21.01 -8.97
C ARG A 148 6.14 20.59 -7.70
N MET A 149 4.82 20.78 -7.61
CA MET A 149 4.04 20.34 -6.45
C MET A 149 4.09 18.82 -6.27
N ALA A 150 3.91 18.05 -7.36
CA ALA A 150 4.01 16.59 -7.32
C ALA A 150 5.41 16.11 -6.93
N GLU A 151 6.46 16.81 -7.38
CA GLU A 151 7.84 16.53 -6.99
C GLU A 151 8.11 16.84 -5.53
N LEU A 152 7.63 17.98 -5.01
CA LEU A 152 7.76 18.33 -3.59
C LEU A 152 7.11 17.28 -2.68
N SER A 153 5.89 16.84 -3.00
CA SER A 153 5.22 15.77 -2.25
C SER A 153 6.01 14.45 -2.28
N ALA A 154 6.60 14.10 -3.42
CA ALA A 154 7.48 12.93 -3.51
C ALA A 154 8.76 13.12 -2.69
N TYR A 155 9.35 14.31 -2.65
CA TYR A 155 10.52 14.60 -1.82
C TYR A 155 10.21 14.51 -0.33
N CYS A 156 9.03 14.97 0.10
CA CYS A 156 8.57 14.78 1.48
C CYS A 156 8.55 13.32 1.90
N TRP A 157 8.25 12.38 0.99
CA TRP A 157 8.38 10.94 1.28
C TRP A 157 9.82 10.44 1.20
N LEU A 158 10.51 10.73 0.09
CA LEU A 158 11.85 10.20 -0.20
C LEU A 158 12.89 10.56 0.86
N TYR A 159 12.74 11.72 1.51
CA TYR A 159 13.63 12.23 2.55
C TYR A 159 13.02 12.20 3.95
N ASN A 160 11.88 11.51 4.14
CA ASN A 160 11.32 11.34 5.47
C ASN A 160 12.21 10.39 6.30
N PRO A 161 12.84 10.86 7.40
CA PRO A 161 13.73 10.03 8.20
C PRO A 161 13.02 8.79 8.76
N LEU A 162 11.74 8.90 9.12
CA LEU A 162 10.99 7.79 9.69
C LEU A 162 10.83 6.64 8.68
N THR A 163 10.37 6.93 7.47
CA THR A 163 10.13 5.88 6.45
C THR A 163 11.42 5.28 5.94
N MET A 164 12.45 6.11 5.75
CA MET A 164 13.80 5.64 5.40
C MET A 164 14.31 4.65 6.43
N ILE A 165 14.29 5.03 7.72
CA ILE A 165 14.78 4.17 8.80
C ILE A 165 13.97 2.88 8.89
N ILE A 166 12.63 2.93 8.83
CA ILE A 166 11.79 1.72 8.89
C ILE A 166 12.17 0.74 7.77
N ALA A 167 12.33 1.23 6.53
CA ALA A 167 12.70 0.38 5.40
C ALA A 167 14.13 -0.19 5.52
N THR A 168 15.10 0.64 5.94
CA THR A 168 16.51 0.21 6.06
C THR A 168 16.75 -0.67 7.29
N ARG A 169 15.91 -0.60 8.33
CA ARG A 169 15.91 -1.53 9.46
C ARG A 169 15.41 -2.94 9.08
N GLY A 170 14.75 -3.09 7.94
CA GLY A 170 14.28 -4.38 7.45
C GLY A 170 12.77 -4.63 7.61
N ASN A 171 11.97 -3.60 7.87
CA ASN A 171 10.52 -3.77 7.91
C ASN A 171 9.92 -3.72 6.48
N GLY A 172 9.17 -4.77 6.14
CA GLY A 172 8.52 -4.95 4.83
C GLY A 172 7.21 -4.14 4.61
N ASP A 173 6.81 -3.26 5.53
CA ASP A 173 5.56 -2.48 5.41
C ASP A 173 5.49 -1.62 4.14
N CYS A 174 6.64 -1.15 3.65
CA CYS A 174 6.75 -0.44 2.37
C CYS A 174 6.21 -1.25 1.18
N VAL A 175 6.32 -2.59 1.20
CA VAL A 175 5.76 -3.46 0.15
C VAL A 175 4.25 -3.34 0.15
N SER A 176 3.60 -3.47 1.31
CA SER A 176 2.15 -3.29 1.45
C SER A 176 1.69 -1.91 1.00
N CYS A 177 2.38 -0.85 1.45
CA CYS A 177 2.06 0.53 1.09
C CYS A 177 2.18 0.77 -0.42
N SER A 178 3.21 0.21 -1.07
CA SER A 178 3.39 0.31 -2.51
C SER A 178 2.25 -0.37 -3.30
N LEU A 179 1.75 -1.53 -2.82
CA LEU A 179 0.62 -2.23 -3.43
C LEU A 179 -0.68 -1.43 -3.32
N VAL A 180 -0.93 -0.78 -2.17
CA VAL A 180 -2.08 0.14 -2.01
C VAL A 180 -1.96 1.31 -2.99
N LEU A 181 -0.79 1.92 -3.10
CA LEU A 181 -0.58 3.05 -4.01
C LEU A 181 -0.67 2.64 -5.48
N LEU A 182 -0.23 1.44 -5.84
CA LEU A 182 -0.46 0.88 -7.18
C LEU A 182 -1.95 0.72 -7.47
N SER A 183 -2.74 0.23 -6.50
CA SER A 183 -4.19 0.16 -6.63
C SER A 183 -4.80 1.55 -6.88
N ILE A 184 -4.42 2.56 -6.10
CA ILE A 184 -4.85 3.95 -6.31
C ILE A 184 -4.41 4.48 -7.68
N TYR A 185 -3.19 4.20 -8.09
CA TYR A 185 -2.65 4.64 -9.38
C TYR A 185 -3.48 4.12 -10.56
N PHE A 186 -3.81 2.82 -10.58
CA PHE A 186 -4.63 2.23 -11.63
C PHE A 186 -6.09 2.69 -11.56
N GLN A 187 -6.62 2.92 -10.36
CA GLN A 187 -7.95 3.47 -10.13
C GLN A 187 -8.11 4.90 -10.70
N LEU A 188 -7.06 5.72 -10.57
CA LEU A 188 -7.07 7.14 -10.96
C LEU A 188 -6.46 7.40 -12.35
N LYS A 189 -6.09 6.35 -13.08
CA LYS A 189 -5.58 6.49 -14.44
C LYS A 189 -6.72 6.98 -15.35
N ASN A 190 -6.41 7.93 -16.24
CA ASN A 190 -7.41 8.62 -17.07
C ASN A 190 -8.29 7.69 -17.92
N GLU A 191 -7.75 6.54 -18.35
CA GLU A 191 -8.46 5.55 -19.15
C GLU A 191 -9.33 4.63 -18.29
N GLN A 192 -10.47 5.12 -17.81
CA GLN A 192 -11.36 4.39 -16.90
C GLN A 192 -12.08 3.17 -17.53
N THR A 193 -11.31 2.18 -17.95
CA THR A 193 -11.76 0.90 -18.49
C THR A 193 -11.95 -0.11 -17.36
N ASN A 194 -12.87 -1.05 -17.52
CA ASN A 194 -13.13 -2.09 -16.52
C ASN A 194 -11.86 -2.89 -16.17
N VAL A 195 -10.95 -3.08 -17.14
CA VAL A 195 -9.67 -3.76 -16.94
C VAL A 195 -8.78 -3.03 -15.93
N GLN A 196 -8.75 -1.69 -15.93
CA GLN A 196 -7.94 -0.94 -14.97
C GLN A 196 -8.49 -1.05 -13.55
N TYR A 197 -9.82 -1.04 -13.38
CA TYR A 197 -10.44 -1.32 -12.09
C TYR A 197 -10.17 -2.75 -11.62
N PHE A 198 -10.15 -3.72 -12.54
CA PHE A 198 -9.77 -5.11 -12.21
C PHE A 198 -8.32 -5.18 -11.70
N ILE A 199 -7.38 -4.54 -12.41
CA ILE A 199 -5.96 -4.48 -12.01
C ILE A 199 -5.79 -3.75 -10.67
N ALA A 200 -6.50 -2.63 -10.46
CA ALA A 200 -6.52 -1.94 -9.18
C ALA A 200 -7.02 -2.88 -8.07
N GLY A 201 -8.07 -3.66 -8.35
CA GLY A 201 -8.58 -4.71 -7.46
C GLY A 201 -7.55 -5.78 -7.13
N LEU A 202 -6.79 -6.27 -8.13
CA LEU A 202 -5.73 -7.27 -7.93
C LEU A 202 -4.66 -6.77 -6.93
N PHE A 203 -4.16 -5.54 -7.12
CA PHE A 203 -3.17 -4.96 -6.20
C PHE A 203 -3.74 -4.75 -4.80
N LEU A 204 -5.01 -4.36 -4.67
CA LEU A 204 -5.68 -4.25 -3.37
C LEU A 204 -5.77 -5.62 -2.68
N GLY A 205 -6.17 -6.67 -3.41
CA GLY A 205 -6.25 -8.03 -2.87
C GLY A 205 -4.89 -8.57 -2.44
N LEU A 206 -3.84 -8.34 -3.24
CA LEU A 206 -2.45 -8.68 -2.88
C LEU A 206 -1.98 -7.91 -1.64
N SER A 207 -2.35 -6.64 -1.51
CA SER A 207 -2.02 -5.82 -0.35
C SER A 207 -2.65 -6.38 0.93
N ILE A 208 -3.94 -6.76 0.89
CA ILE A 208 -4.66 -7.38 2.01
C ILE A 208 -4.05 -8.74 2.40
N HIS A 209 -3.63 -9.53 1.40
CA HIS A 209 -2.95 -10.79 1.66
C HIS A 209 -1.61 -10.57 2.34
N PHE A 210 -0.88 -9.52 1.97
CA PHE A 210 0.44 -9.20 2.52
C PHE A 210 0.36 -8.67 3.96
N ARG A 211 -0.60 -7.78 4.23
CA ARG A 211 -0.94 -7.27 5.57
C ARG A 211 -2.45 -7.11 5.63
N LEU A 212 -3.09 -7.44 6.76
CA LEU A 212 -4.56 -7.35 6.88
C LEU A 212 -5.11 -5.91 6.91
N TYR A 213 -4.34 -4.92 7.38
CA TYR A 213 -4.81 -3.53 7.58
C TYR A 213 -5.53 -2.87 6.38
N PRO A 214 -5.10 -3.07 5.12
CA PRO A 214 -5.75 -2.48 3.94
C PRO A 214 -7.20 -2.93 3.73
N ILE A 215 -7.67 -3.98 4.42
CA ILE A 215 -9.08 -4.39 4.35
C ILE A 215 -10.03 -3.25 4.74
N GLY A 216 -9.62 -2.40 5.68
CA GLY A 216 -10.39 -1.23 6.12
C GLY A 216 -10.62 -0.20 5.00
N PHE A 217 -9.78 -0.18 3.97
CA PHE A 217 -9.91 0.72 2.83
C PHE A 217 -10.81 0.18 1.72
N CYS A 218 -11.23 -1.10 1.75
CA CYS A 218 -12.04 -1.71 0.69
C CYS A 218 -13.33 -0.92 0.42
N LEU A 219 -14.00 -0.46 1.49
CA LEU A 219 -15.20 0.36 1.36
C LEU A 219 -14.90 1.71 0.67
N ALA A 220 -13.79 2.36 1.03
CA ALA A 220 -13.38 3.62 0.42
C ALA A 220 -13.10 3.46 -1.07
N PHE A 221 -12.38 2.42 -1.49
CA PHE A 221 -12.14 2.10 -2.90
C PHE A 221 -13.45 1.80 -3.65
N TYR A 222 -14.34 1.03 -3.04
CA TYR A 222 -15.64 0.69 -3.61
C TYR A 222 -16.52 1.93 -3.84
N LEU A 223 -16.59 2.83 -2.85
CA LEU A 223 -17.35 4.08 -2.95
C LEU A 223 -16.69 5.08 -3.91
N ALA A 224 -15.35 5.14 -3.97
CA ALA A 224 -14.62 6.02 -4.88
C ALA A 224 -14.82 5.67 -6.37
N THR A 225 -15.29 4.47 -6.68
CA THR A 225 -15.57 4.01 -8.05
C THR A 225 -16.93 4.52 -8.58
N GLN A 226 -17.67 5.28 -7.78
CA GLN A 226 -19.00 5.73 -8.13
C GLN A 226 -18.99 6.89 -9.13
N ASN A 227 -19.90 6.83 -10.09
CA ASN A 227 -20.10 7.88 -11.09
C ASN A 227 -21.07 8.99 -10.63
N ARG A 228 -21.67 8.88 -9.43
CA ARG A 228 -22.73 9.78 -8.94
C ARG A 228 -22.29 10.52 -7.68
N SER A 229 -22.78 11.74 -7.49
CA SER A 229 -22.60 12.48 -6.24
C SER A 229 -23.39 11.78 -5.11
N LEU A 230 -22.73 11.60 -3.97
CA LEU A 230 -23.29 10.98 -2.77
C LEU A 230 -23.98 12.06 -1.90
N GLU A 231 -25.05 12.67 -2.41
CA GLU A 231 -25.72 13.78 -1.72
C GLU A 231 -26.75 13.32 -0.68
N LYS A 232 -27.33 12.12 -0.85
CA LYS A 232 -28.38 11.60 0.06
C LYS A 232 -28.02 10.20 0.57
N TRP A 233 -28.43 9.88 1.79
CA TRP A 233 -28.29 8.55 2.40
C TRP A 233 -28.88 7.43 1.54
N ASN A 234 -30.01 7.68 0.88
CA ASN A 234 -30.64 6.72 -0.03
C ASN A 234 -29.76 6.38 -1.24
N ASP A 235 -28.90 7.31 -1.68
CA ASP A 235 -27.99 7.08 -2.80
C ASP A 235 -26.79 6.23 -2.37
N ILE A 236 -26.31 6.40 -1.13
CA ILE A 236 -25.29 5.53 -0.52
C ILE A 236 -25.83 4.10 -0.44
N VAL A 237 -27.02 3.90 0.13
CA VAL A 237 -27.62 2.57 0.28
C VAL A 237 -27.84 1.90 -1.08
N ARG A 238 -28.37 2.64 -2.07
CA ARG A 238 -28.53 2.12 -3.44
C ARG A 238 -27.20 1.76 -4.09
N SER A 239 -26.14 2.50 -3.82
CA SER A 239 -24.82 2.24 -4.40
C SER A 239 -24.15 0.96 -3.86
N ILE A 240 -24.49 0.59 -2.62
CA ILE A 240 -24.05 -0.67 -2.02
C ILE A 240 -24.87 -1.83 -2.59
N LEU A 241 -26.20 -1.64 -2.72
CA LEU A 241 -27.13 -2.70 -3.17
C LEU A 241 -27.13 -2.95 -4.69
N LYS A 242 -26.83 -1.93 -5.51
CA LYS A 242 -26.82 -2.02 -6.98
C LYS A 242 -25.45 -1.59 -7.52
N PRO A 243 -24.47 -2.52 -7.57
CA PRO A 243 -23.11 -2.21 -7.99
C PRO A 243 -23.02 -1.87 -9.49
N ASN A 244 -22.12 -0.94 -9.82
CA ASN A 244 -21.72 -0.62 -11.20
C ASN A 244 -20.76 -1.67 -11.76
N THR A 245 -20.64 -1.78 -13.09
CA THR A 245 -19.69 -2.68 -13.76
C THR A 245 -18.24 -2.46 -13.31
N LYS A 246 -17.84 -1.20 -13.11
CA LYS A 246 -16.52 -0.83 -12.57
C LYS A 246 -16.31 -1.34 -11.14
N GLN A 247 -17.33 -1.23 -10.28
CA GLN A 247 -17.28 -1.71 -8.90
C GLN A 247 -17.20 -3.24 -8.86
N ILE A 248 -17.97 -3.93 -9.70
CA ILE A 248 -17.89 -5.39 -9.87
C ILE A 248 -16.49 -5.80 -10.31
N SER A 249 -15.91 -5.08 -11.27
CA SER A 249 -14.56 -5.35 -11.77
C SER A 249 -13.49 -5.23 -10.67
N LEU A 250 -13.56 -4.17 -9.87
CA LEU A 250 -12.69 -3.96 -8.72
C LEU A 250 -12.81 -5.11 -7.70
N VAL A 251 -14.03 -5.41 -7.28
CA VAL A 251 -14.31 -6.47 -6.29
C VAL A 251 -13.85 -7.83 -6.80
N LEU A 252 -14.11 -8.14 -8.08
CA LEU A 252 -13.67 -9.37 -8.72
C LEU A 252 -12.15 -9.48 -8.70
N GLY A 253 -11.43 -8.41 -9.06
CA GLY A 253 -9.97 -8.37 -8.98
C GLY A 253 -9.45 -8.62 -7.56
N THR A 254 -10.04 -7.97 -6.56
CA THR A 254 -9.66 -8.14 -5.15
C THR A 254 -9.90 -9.57 -4.66
N VAL A 255 -11.06 -10.15 -4.95
CA VAL A 255 -11.39 -11.53 -4.56
C VAL A 255 -10.50 -12.53 -5.28
N VAL A 256 -10.22 -12.34 -6.57
CA VAL A 256 -9.32 -13.21 -7.34
C VAL A 256 -7.91 -13.18 -6.76
N ALA A 257 -7.34 -12.01 -6.52
CA ALA A 257 -5.99 -11.91 -5.96
C ALA A 257 -5.90 -12.47 -4.54
N LEU A 258 -6.81 -12.07 -3.64
CA LEU A 258 -6.80 -12.55 -2.26
C LEU A 258 -7.11 -14.05 -2.19
N GLY A 259 -8.12 -14.50 -2.92
CA GLY A 259 -8.54 -15.90 -2.95
C GLY A 259 -7.47 -16.82 -3.53
N SER A 260 -6.87 -16.46 -4.68
CA SER A 260 -5.82 -17.28 -5.30
C SER A 260 -4.55 -17.38 -4.45
N THR A 261 -4.07 -16.26 -3.89
CA THR A 261 -2.88 -16.27 -3.01
C THR A 261 -3.13 -17.02 -1.71
N THR A 262 -4.32 -16.85 -1.11
CA THR A 262 -4.70 -17.57 0.10
C THR A 262 -4.86 -19.06 -0.18
N ALA A 263 -5.48 -19.45 -1.29
CA ALA A 263 -5.60 -20.84 -1.70
C ALA A 263 -4.24 -21.49 -1.97
N LEU A 264 -3.32 -20.77 -2.63
CA LEU A 264 -1.96 -21.24 -2.90
C LEU A 264 -1.20 -21.52 -1.60
N PHE A 265 -1.20 -20.59 -0.64
CA PHE A 265 -0.48 -20.80 0.62
C PHE A 265 -1.19 -21.76 1.58
N TYR A 266 -2.52 -21.86 1.51
CA TYR A 266 -3.25 -22.91 2.21
C TYR A 266 -2.93 -24.29 1.65
N TRP A 267 -2.79 -24.43 0.33
CA TRP A 267 -2.36 -25.68 -0.29
C TRP A 267 -0.94 -26.08 0.13
N LEU A 268 -0.01 -25.11 0.26
CA LEU A 268 1.37 -25.37 0.68
C LEU A 268 1.53 -25.67 2.18
N TYR A 269 0.81 -24.95 3.05
CA TYR A 269 1.09 -24.93 4.49
C TYR A 269 -0.12 -25.25 5.38
N GLY A 270 -1.27 -25.53 4.77
CA GLY A 270 -2.49 -25.93 5.46
C GLY A 270 -3.05 -24.86 6.40
N TYR A 271 -3.76 -25.32 7.44
CA TYR A 271 -4.40 -24.46 8.42
C TYR A 271 -3.42 -23.60 9.23
N GLN A 272 -2.18 -24.07 9.41
CA GLN A 272 -1.15 -23.34 10.14
C GLN A 272 -0.90 -21.95 9.53
N PHE A 273 -0.91 -21.84 8.20
CA PHE A 273 -0.83 -20.55 7.51
C PHE A 273 -1.98 -19.61 7.88
N LEU A 274 -3.23 -20.08 7.74
CA LEU A 274 -4.41 -19.26 8.00
C LEU A 274 -4.45 -18.79 9.45
N TYR A 275 -4.11 -19.68 10.38
CA TYR A 275 -4.10 -19.34 11.79
C TYR A 275 -3.02 -18.29 12.09
N GLU A 276 -1.77 -18.54 11.71
CA GLU A 276 -0.65 -17.72 12.14
C GLU A 276 -0.55 -16.38 11.40
N SER A 277 -0.90 -16.32 10.11
CA SER A 277 -0.82 -15.07 9.35
C SER A 277 -2.10 -14.24 9.41
N MET A 278 -3.27 -14.85 9.56
CA MET A 278 -4.57 -14.14 9.51
C MET A 278 -5.29 -14.15 10.86
N LEU A 279 -5.68 -15.31 11.37
CA LEU A 279 -6.60 -15.40 12.51
C LEU A 279 -5.95 -14.97 13.84
N TYR A 280 -4.65 -15.22 14.01
CA TYR A 280 -3.91 -14.84 15.21
C TYR A 280 -4.03 -13.35 15.52
N HIS A 281 -4.14 -12.51 14.49
CA HIS A 281 -4.24 -11.06 14.64
C HIS A 281 -5.62 -10.61 15.15
N LEU A 282 -6.66 -11.44 14.99
CA LEU A 282 -8.00 -11.20 15.54
C LEU A 282 -8.12 -11.62 17.00
N VAL A 283 -7.36 -12.66 17.40
CA VAL A 283 -7.43 -13.23 18.74
C VAL A 283 -6.42 -12.59 19.70
N ARG A 284 -5.27 -12.13 19.19
CA ARG A 284 -4.22 -11.53 20.02
C ARG A 284 -4.72 -10.24 20.68
N LYS A 285 -4.65 -10.23 22.01
CA LYS A 285 -4.79 -9.02 22.82
C LYS A 285 -3.39 -8.43 23.01
N ASP A 286 -3.11 -7.30 22.37
CA ASP A 286 -1.84 -6.60 22.56
C ASP A 286 -2.07 -5.31 23.36
N THR A 287 -1.89 -5.39 24.67
CA THR A 287 -1.96 -4.22 25.55
C THR A 287 -0.68 -3.41 25.52
N ARG A 288 0.45 -3.99 25.06
CA ARG A 288 1.80 -3.36 25.09
C ARG A 288 2.01 -2.37 23.96
N HIS A 289 1.24 -2.47 22.88
CA HIS A 289 1.29 -1.58 21.72
C HIS A 289 0.03 -0.72 21.57
N ASN A 290 -0.76 -0.60 22.63
CA ASN A 290 -1.95 0.24 22.62
C ASN A 290 -1.54 1.71 22.79
N PHE A 291 -1.82 2.57 21.80
CA PHE A 291 -1.56 4.03 21.89
C PHE A 291 -2.69 4.82 22.56
N SER A 292 -3.68 4.13 23.14
CA SER A 292 -4.73 4.81 23.92
C SER A 292 -4.14 5.50 25.15
N LEU A 293 -4.78 6.59 25.59
CA LEU A 293 -4.46 7.26 26.86
C LEU A 293 -4.48 6.28 28.06
N TYR A 294 -5.27 5.22 27.96
CA TYR A 294 -5.39 4.17 28.97
C TYR A 294 -4.34 3.06 28.84
N PHE A 295 -3.36 3.20 27.96
CA PHE A 295 -2.27 2.24 27.75
C PHE A 295 -1.67 1.77 29.07
N TYR A 296 -1.22 2.70 29.90
CA TYR A 296 -0.53 2.37 31.14
C TYR A 296 -1.43 1.61 32.11
N LEU A 297 -2.70 2.02 32.21
CA LEU A 297 -3.70 1.33 33.03
C LEU A 297 -3.96 -0.09 32.49
N GLN A 298 -4.18 -0.25 31.19
CA GLN A 298 -4.39 -1.56 30.56
C GLN A 298 -3.15 -2.46 30.63
N TYR A 299 -1.95 -1.88 30.57
CA TYR A 299 -0.68 -2.59 30.72
C TYR A 299 -0.52 -3.12 32.14
N LEU A 300 -0.83 -2.32 33.16
CA LEU A 300 -0.82 -2.76 34.55
C LEU A 300 -1.96 -3.74 34.84
N SER A 301 -3.14 -3.53 34.27
CA SER A 301 -4.29 -4.42 34.44
C SER A 301 -4.11 -5.78 33.72
N SER A 302 -3.29 -5.87 32.68
CA SER A 302 -3.09 -7.13 31.96
C SER A 302 -2.21 -8.15 32.69
N THR A 303 -1.55 -7.75 33.79
CA THR A 303 -0.86 -8.68 34.69
C THR A 303 -1.76 -9.25 35.78
N PHE A 304 -2.97 -8.71 35.95
CA PHE A 304 -3.95 -9.23 36.90
C PHE A 304 -4.93 -10.13 36.14
N ASP A 305 -4.79 -11.44 36.32
CA ASP A 305 -5.89 -12.36 36.03
C ASP A 305 -7.02 -12.02 37.02
N VAL A 306 -8.05 -11.32 36.55
CA VAL A 306 -9.22 -11.00 37.37
C VAL A 306 -9.88 -12.32 37.75
N THR A 307 -9.60 -12.81 38.95
CA THR A 307 -10.38 -13.87 39.57
C THR A 307 -11.82 -13.42 39.66
N ILE A 308 -12.75 -14.32 39.33
CA ILE A 308 -14.20 -14.13 39.24
C ILE A 308 -14.81 -13.44 40.49
N LEU A 309 -14.09 -13.40 41.61
CA LEU A 309 -14.48 -12.78 42.88
C LEU A 309 -14.46 -11.24 42.90
N GLU A 310 -13.84 -10.56 41.94
CA GLU A 310 -13.81 -9.08 41.92
C GLU A 310 -14.92 -8.45 41.05
N LYS A 311 -15.90 -9.26 40.63
CA LYS A 311 -17.00 -8.81 39.77
C LYS A 311 -18.29 -8.46 40.52
N ASN A 312 -18.20 -8.16 41.82
CA ASN A 312 -19.31 -7.64 42.62
C ASN A 312 -18.95 -6.28 43.20
#